data_AF-A0A8T0MI50-F1
#
_entry.id   AF-A0A8T0MI50-F1
#
_cell.length_a   1.000
_cell.length_b   1.000
_cell.length_c   1.000
_cell.angle_alpha   90.00
_cell.angle_beta   90.00
_cell.angle_gamma   90.00
#
_symmetry.space_group_name_H-M   'P 1'
#
loop_
_entity.id
_entity.type
_entity.pdbx_description
1 polymer ?
#
loop_
_entity_poly.entity_id
_entity_poly.type
_entity_poly.pdbx_seq_one_letter_code
_entity_poly.pdbx_strand_id
1 'polypeptide(L)'
;MLGENCLVWNVRGLNSRARCNVVREMVDQENISLLTLQETKLDDCSASVFRETCGAAFDYVAKPASNTCGGILLAWKRDTWSVTNQSFRSYCLTAMVTLLQNNTSWWLTCVYGPQADCDKIAFLDELRDVRTSCDGMWVVCGDFNLIYQAADKNNQHLNRRMMNRFRRFIVDTELQELNLKGRLYTWTNDRERPTLERLDRVFASEDWVHDFPDHELSALGTECSDHAPLLLKTDCSLPHFKRFHFENFWPKCDGYLQVVEEAWRAPLPWATTEIDAFRCLDHKLRNTAKALKSWSAKHIGSVRLQLAIAKEIVLRLDCAHDFRSLSPLELALRRKAKLCSLGLASLQRTLIRQRACISYLAEGDANTRFFHLQACHRSCKNHISKLHADDVVLFRDEEMTDAAFNHFDAILGSGEQQLNNINLDELNLPSILGELLDQCFSAEEVWQAIVDMPKDKAPGPDGYTGLFYRTAWPIIKDDVMRAFNAIWSLNGRSFYLVNQAYMVLLRKRPDASSLCDFRPISLIHSFAKLLTKVLSRRLAPFMHTLVRHNQSAFIHSRLIHENFRAVQLTAKLLH
;
A
#
# COMPACT_ATOMS: atom_id res chain seq x y z
N MET A 1 20.36 12.92 -2.32
CA MET A 1 18.90 12.91 -2.17
C MET A 1 18.43 14.32 -2.44
N LEU A 2 17.73 14.55 -3.55
CA LEU A 2 17.21 15.89 -3.85
C LEU A 2 15.98 16.11 -2.97
N GLY A 3 16.02 17.16 -2.15
CA GLY A 3 15.07 17.44 -1.08
C GLY A 3 13.80 18.12 -1.60
N GLU A 4 12.83 17.33 -2.03
CA GLU A 4 11.49 17.79 -2.43
C GLU A 4 10.53 17.89 -1.24
N ASN A 5 11.04 18.35 -0.09
CA ASN A 5 10.28 18.40 1.15
C ASN A 5 9.40 19.65 1.18
N CYS A 6 8.11 19.44 1.38
CA CYS A 6 7.08 20.47 1.44
C CYS A 6 6.61 20.66 2.89
N LEU A 7 6.66 21.89 3.42
CA LEU A 7 6.17 22.22 4.76
C LEU A 7 4.81 22.93 4.68
N VAL A 8 3.87 22.53 5.53
CA VAL A 8 2.57 23.18 5.72
C VAL A 8 2.39 23.49 7.19
N TRP A 9 2.28 24.77 7.57
CA TRP A 9 2.21 25.12 8.98
C TRP A 9 1.44 26.41 9.28
N ASN A 10 0.42 26.32 10.13
CA ASN A 10 -0.14 27.49 10.81
C ASN A 10 0.85 27.94 11.91
N VAL A 11 1.53 29.06 11.68
CA VAL A 11 2.61 29.58 12.55
C VAL A 11 2.11 30.53 13.64
N ARG A 12 0.81 30.87 13.60
CA ARG A 12 0.15 31.77 14.55
C ARG A 12 0.81 33.15 14.69
N GLY A 13 1.58 33.61 13.70
CA GLY A 13 2.17 34.94 13.59
C GLY A 13 3.70 34.95 13.47
N LEU A 14 4.25 35.78 12.60
CA LEU A 14 5.69 35.92 12.32
C LEU A 14 6.26 37.29 12.76
N ASN A 15 5.56 38.01 13.63
CA ASN A 15 5.93 39.37 14.05
C ASN A 15 7.17 39.44 14.97
N SER A 16 7.71 38.30 15.40
CA SER A 16 8.87 38.25 16.30
C SER A 16 10.01 37.49 15.67
N ARG A 17 11.24 38.02 15.80
CA ARG A 17 12.48 37.38 15.34
C ARG A 17 12.65 35.94 15.81
N ALA A 18 12.29 35.65 17.07
CA ALA A 18 12.37 34.31 17.63
C ALA A 18 11.50 33.31 16.84
N ARG A 19 10.29 33.69 16.44
CA ARG A 19 9.41 32.84 15.64
C ARG A 19 9.89 32.67 14.21
N CYS A 20 10.44 33.72 13.59
CA CYS A 20 11.09 33.59 12.29
C CYS A 20 12.25 32.58 12.34
N ASN A 21 13.06 32.60 13.41
CA ASN A 21 14.15 31.67 13.61
C ASN A 21 13.68 30.22 13.76
N VAL A 22 12.57 29.97 14.48
CA VAL A 22 12.02 28.60 14.61
C VAL A 22 11.63 28.05 13.23
N VAL A 23 10.98 28.86 12.39
CA VAL A 23 10.66 28.45 11.01
C VAL A 23 11.95 28.20 10.22
N ARG A 24 12.95 29.07 10.35
CA ARG A 24 14.23 28.95 9.66
C ARG A 24 14.98 27.67 10.04
N GLU A 25 15.03 27.35 11.33
CA GLU A 25 15.63 26.12 11.83
C GLU A 25 14.90 24.89 11.29
N MET A 26 13.57 24.89 11.26
CA MET A 26 12.79 23.79 10.69
C MET A 26 13.03 23.62 9.19
N VAL A 27 13.11 24.73 8.45
CA VAL A 27 13.44 24.73 7.02
C VAL A 27 14.80 24.08 6.77
N ASP A 28 15.79 24.40 7.59
CA ASP A 28 17.15 23.88 7.46
C ASP A 28 17.26 22.41 7.93
N GLN A 29 16.67 22.06 9.08
CA GLN A 29 16.69 20.70 9.66
C GLN A 29 16.01 19.68 8.75
N GLU A 30 14.82 20.01 8.25
CA GLU A 30 14.02 19.11 7.40
C GLU A 30 14.32 19.27 5.91
N ASN A 31 15.33 20.06 5.54
CA ASN A 31 15.72 20.33 4.14
C ASN A 31 14.53 20.76 3.26
N ILE A 32 13.67 21.64 3.78
CA ILE A 32 12.47 22.11 3.09
C ILE A 32 12.87 22.84 1.80
N SER A 33 12.11 22.64 0.74
CA SER A 33 12.27 23.35 -0.55
C SER A 33 11.00 24.05 -1.01
N LEU A 34 9.83 23.65 -0.51
CA LEU A 34 8.55 24.31 -0.73
C LEU A 34 7.84 24.49 0.62
N LEU A 35 7.27 25.65 0.87
CA LEU A 35 6.85 26.08 2.20
C LEU A 35 5.55 26.87 2.11
N THR A 36 4.57 26.48 2.92
CA THR A 36 3.28 27.17 3.04
C THR A 36 3.01 27.49 4.50
N LEU A 37 2.84 28.77 4.83
CA LEU A 37 2.57 29.23 6.18
C LEU A 37 1.21 29.91 6.26
N GLN A 38 0.42 29.55 7.28
CA GLN A 38 -0.87 30.18 7.59
C GLN A 38 -0.78 31.01 8.88
N GLU A 39 -1.70 31.96 9.04
CA GLU A 39 -1.68 32.97 10.10
C GLU A 39 -0.32 33.67 10.25
N THR A 40 0.26 34.18 9.16
CA THR A 40 1.51 34.93 9.28
C THR A 40 1.34 36.21 10.12
N LYS A 41 0.11 36.76 10.20
CA LYS A 41 -0.21 38.02 10.90
C LYS A 41 0.65 39.21 10.48
N LEU A 42 1.14 39.15 9.24
CA LEU A 42 1.90 40.21 8.57
C LEU A 42 0.96 40.93 7.61
N ASP A 43 0.70 42.20 7.88
CA ASP A 43 0.03 43.12 6.96
C ASP A 43 0.90 43.44 5.75
N ASP A 44 2.22 43.53 5.96
CA ASP A 44 3.24 43.56 4.92
C ASP A 44 4.36 42.55 5.20
N CYS A 45 4.61 41.65 4.25
CA CYS A 45 5.70 40.67 4.33
C CYS A 45 6.95 41.23 3.66
N SER A 46 7.67 42.09 4.38
CA SER A 46 8.91 42.70 3.89
C SER A 46 9.99 41.67 3.54
N ALA A 47 10.84 42.00 2.56
CA ALA A 47 11.92 41.14 2.11
C ALA A 47 12.98 40.84 3.20
N SER A 48 13.07 41.66 4.26
CA SER A 48 13.95 41.38 5.41
C SER A 48 13.37 40.28 6.29
N VAL A 49 12.10 40.40 6.69
CA VAL A 49 11.39 39.39 7.49
C VAL A 49 11.35 38.05 6.76
N PHE A 50 11.07 38.09 5.45
CA PHE A 50 11.09 36.89 4.62
C PHE A 50 12.47 36.22 4.59
N ARG A 51 13.55 36.98 4.33
CA ARG A 51 14.91 36.43 4.30
C ARG A 51 15.34 35.85 5.64
N GLU A 52 14.90 36.45 6.74
CA GLU A 52 15.16 35.92 8.08
C GLU A 52 14.40 34.60 8.33
N THR A 53 13.17 34.49 7.84
CA THR A 53 12.30 33.32 8.03
C THR A 53 12.72 32.14 7.15
N CYS A 54 12.96 32.38 5.86
CA CYS A 54 13.13 31.32 4.86
C CYS A 54 14.54 31.24 4.28
N GLY A 55 15.36 32.29 4.40
CA GLY A 55 16.69 32.38 3.80
C GLY A 55 16.72 32.94 2.37
N ALA A 56 17.90 33.36 1.92
CA ALA A 56 18.09 34.06 0.64
C ALA A 56 17.95 33.17 -0.62
N ALA A 57 17.96 31.85 -0.46
CA ALA A 57 17.77 30.91 -1.57
C ALA A 57 16.31 30.85 -2.04
N PHE A 58 15.37 31.24 -1.18
CA PHE A 58 13.95 31.17 -1.47
C PHE A 58 13.44 32.43 -2.17
N ASP A 59 12.35 32.26 -2.91
CA ASP A 59 11.46 33.31 -3.38
C ASP A 59 10.07 33.09 -2.77
N TYR A 60 9.18 34.09 -2.86
CA TYR A 60 7.88 34.02 -2.19
C TYR A 60 6.76 34.81 -2.83
N VAL A 61 5.56 34.43 -2.43
CA VAL A 61 4.33 35.18 -2.62
C VAL A 61 3.53 35.16 -1.31
N ALA A 62 2.99 36.31 -0.92
CA ALA A 62 2.25 36.46 0.32
C ALA A 62 0.87 37.07 0.08
N LYS A 63 -0.17 36.45 0.64
CA LYS A 63 -1.46 37.08 0.89
C LYS A 63 -1.35 37.80 2.24
N PRO A 64 -1.52 39.13 2.29
CA PRO A 64 -1.38 39.87 3.54
C PRO A 64 -2.47 39.51 4.56
N ALA A 65 -2.16 39.69 5.83
CA ALA A 65 -3.12 39.66 6.91
C ALA A 65 -4.01 40.91 6.86
N SER A 66 -5.25 40.78 7.34
CA SER A 66 -6.12 41.93 7.57
C SER A 66 -6.10 42.24 9.06
N ASN A 67 -5.51 43.37 9.43
CA ASN A 67 -5.18 43.70 10.82
C ASN A 67 -4.33 42.58 11.45
N THR A 68 -4.77 42.02 12.57
CA THR A 68 -4.07 40.95 13.29
C THR A 68 -4.49 39.53 12.87
N CYS A 69 -5.28 39.40 11.80
CA CYS A 69 -5.94 38.15 11.43
C CYS A 69 -5.54 37.66 10.04
N GLY A 70 -5.17 36.38 9.94
CA GLY A 70 -4.85 35.70 8.69
C GLY A 70 -3.44 35.95 8.20
N GLY A 71 -3.30 36.01 6.87
CA GLY A 71 -2.03 36.00 6.17
C GLY A 71 -1.62 34.59 5.74
N ILE A 72 -1.23 34.44 4.47
CA ILE A 72 -0.76 33.17 3.90
C ILE A 72 0.53 33.45 3.14
N LEU A 73 1.60 32.71 3.41
CA LEU A 73 2.87 32.80 2.70
C LEU A 73 3.12 31.50 1.95
N LEU A 74 3.41 31.59 0.66
CA LEU A 74 3.96 30.49 -0.14
C LEU A 74 5.38 30.86 -0.53
N ALA A 75 6.35 30.02 -0.19
CA ALA A 75 7.76 30.23 -0.45
C ALA A 75 8.41 28.98 -1.05
N TRP A 76 9.39 29.17 -1.94
CA TRP A 76 10.02 28.06 -2.65
C TRP A 76 11.50 28.34 -2.94
N LYS A 77 12.33 27.28 -2.95
CA LYS A 77 13.73 27.38 -3.40
C LYS A 77 13.79 27.58 -4.91
N ARG A 78 14.49 28.63 -5.35
CA ARG A 78 14.57 29.06 -6.76
C ARG A 78 15.25 28.06 -7.70
N ASP A 79 16.12 27.21 -7.17
CA ASP A 79 16.84 26.17 -7.92
C ASP A 79 16.05 24.85 -8.05
N THR A 80 14.98 24.69 -7.26
CA THR A 80 14.18 23.48 -7.17
C THR A 80 12.82 23.67 -7.83
N TRP A 81 12.19 24.83 -7.58
CA TRP A 81 10.81 25.10 -7.96
C TRP A 81 10.69 26.40 -8.77
N SER A 82 9.74 26.41 -9.69
CA SER A 82 9.18 27.63 -10.29
C SER A 82 7.72 27.76 -9.86
N VAL A 83 7.28 28.97 -9.55
CA VAL A 83 5.90 29.23 -9.14
C VAL A 83 5.30 30.30 -10.04
N THR A 84 4.17 29.98 -10.65
CA THR A 84 3.48 30.82 -11.63
C THR A 84 1.97 30.84 -11.35
N ASN A 85 1.24 31.68 -12.09
CA ASN A 85 -0.22 31.74 -12.07
C ASN A 85 -0.79 31.92 -10.64
N GLN A 86 -0.21 32.83 -9.86
CA GLN A 86 -0.66 33.06 -8.50
C GLN A 86 -2.05 33.70 -8.50
N SER A 87 -2.94 33.20 -7.65
CA SER A 87 -4.30 33.67 -7.47
C SER A 87 -4.61 33.79 -5.98
N PHE A 88 -5.12 34.94 -5.59
CA PHE A 88 -5.48 35.25 -4.21
C PHE A 88 -7.00 35.34 -4.11
N ARG A 89 -7.58 34.58 -3.18
CA ARG A 89 -9.01 34.65 -2.86
C ARG A 89 -9.19 34.97 -1.38
N SER A 90 -10.40 34.88 -0.83
CA SER A 90 -10.66 35.33 0.54
C SER A 90 -9.93 34.45 1.55
N TYR A 91 -9.99 33.13 1.35
CA TYR A 91 -9.54 32.13 2.30
C TYR A 91 -8.33 31.32 1.81
N CYS A 92 -7.92 31.49 0.55
CA CYS A 92 -6.80 30.73 -0.01
C CYS A 92 -5.86 31.55 -0.88
N LEU A 93 -4.66 31.00 -1.05
CA LEU A 93 -3.66 31.37 -2.04
C LEU A 93 -3.42 30.15 -2.92
N THR A 94 -3.62 30.29 -4.23
CA THR A 94 -3.40 29.23 -5.21
C THR A 94 -2.27 29.62 -6.16
N ALA A 95 -1.40 28.69 -6.51
CA ALA A 95 -0.38 28.89 -7.54
C ALA A 95 -0.08 27.59 -8.27
N MET A 96 0.40 27.68 -9.51
CA MET A 96 0.99 26.55 -10.22
C MET A 96 2.44 26.41 -9.76
N VAL A 97 2.79 25.25 -9.20
CA VAL A 97 4.16 24.92 -8.82
C VAL A 97 4.74 23.94 -9.82
N THR A 98 5.97 24.19 -10.27
CA THR A 98 6.69 23.38 -11.26
C THR A 98 8.02 22.94 -10.68
N LEU A 99 8.24 21.63 -10.59
CA LEU A 99 9.51 21.05 -10.20
C LEU A 99 10.49 21.15 -11.39
N LEU A 100 11.59 21.88 -11.21
CA LEU A 100 12.50 22.20 -12.31
C LEU A 100 13.26 20.97 -12.85
N GLN A 101 13.49 19.97 -12.00
CA GLN A 101 14.28 18.79 -12.37
C GLN A 101 13.63 17.94 -13.46
N ASN A 102 12.31 17.76 -13.40
CA ASN A 102 11.56 16.90 -14.31
C ASN A 102 10.43 17.64 -15.05
N ASN A 103 10.32 18.97 -14.84
CA ASN A 103 9.30 19.84 -15.41
C ASN A 103 7.85 19.41 -15.09
N THR A 104 7.65 18.69 -13.98
CA THR A 104 6.32 18.28 -13.51
C THR A 104 5.65 19.44 -12.81
N SER A 105 4.40 19.73 -13.16
CA SER A 105 3.67 20.89 -12.63
C SER A 105 2.31 20.48 -12.05
N TRP A 106 1.92 21.10 -10.94
CA TRP A 106 0.59 20.93 -10.35
C TRP A 106 0.13 22.20 -9.64
N TRP A 107 -1.18 22.32 -9.47
CA TRP A 107 -1.76 23.40 -8.68
C TRP A 107 -1.60 23.13 -7.20
N LEU A 108 -1.12 24.12 -6.46
CA LEU A 108 -1.07 24.12 -5.00
C LEU A 108 -1.98 25.21 -4.46
N THR A 109 -2.96 24.83 -3.65
CA THR A 109 -3.84 25.75 -2.93
C THR A 109 -3.55 25.67 -1.44
N CYS A 110 -3.07 26.79 -0.90
CA CYS A 110 -2.82 26.98 0.53
C CYS A 110 -4.07 27.63 1.15
N VAL A 111 -4.68 26.98 2.15
CA VAL A 111 -5.93 27.44 2.77
C VAL A 111 -5.72 27.90 4.21
N TYR A 112 -6.51 28.89 4.61
CA TYR A 112 -6.73 29.25 6.01
C TYR A 112 -8.24 29.43 6.22
N GLY A 113 -8.86 28.40 6.80
CA GLY A 113 -10.30 28.27 6.95
C GLY A 113 -10.87 29.21 8.04
N PRO A 114 -12.04 29.82 7.81
CA PRO A 114 -12.64 30.74 8.77
C PRO A 114 -13.23 30.01 9.98
N GLN A 115 -13.40 30.73 11.09
CA GLN A 115 -13.95 30.16 12.32
C GLN A 115 -15.49 30.09 12.31
N ALA A 116 -16.15 31.11 11.76
CA ALA A 116 -17.60 31.26 11.78
C ALA A 116 -18.31 30.29 10.82
N ASP A 117 -19.46 29.75 11.25
CA ASP A 117 -20.19 28.72 10.49
C ASP A 117 -20.72 29.21 9.14
N CYS A 118 -21.10 30.50 9.01
CA CYS A 118 -21.51 31.07 7.73
C CYS A 118 -20.34 31.15 6.74
N ASP A 119 -19.19 31.60 7.21
CA ASP A 119 -18.00 31.81 6.40
C ASP A 119 -17.39 30.47 5.96
N LYS A 120 -17.52 29.43 6.80
CA LYS A 120 -17.14 28.05 6.44
C LYS A 120 -17.89 27.54 5.21
N ILE A 121 -19.14 27.97 5.00
CA ILE A 121 -19.89 27.60 3.78
C ILE A 121 -19.29 28.32 2.58
N ALA A 122 -19.09 29.64 2.68
CA ALA A 122 -18.47 30.43 1.62
C ALA A 122 -17.05 29.92 1.27
N PHE A 123 -16.29 29.49 2.26
CA PHE A 123 -14.97 28.87 2.08
C PHE A 123 -15.03 27.59 1.24
N LEU A 124 -15.96 26.68 1.53
CA LEU A 124 -16.10 25.44 0.76
C LEU A 124 -16.61 25.69 -0.66
N ASP A 125 -17.40 26.74 -0.89
CA ASP A 125 -17.83 27.14 -2.22
C ASP A 125 -16.68 27.81 -3.01
N GLU A 126 -15.89 28.68 -2.36
CA GLU A 126 -14.67 29.27 -2.94
C GLU A 126 -13.69 28.18 -3.42
N LEU A 127 -13.49 27.11 -2.64
CA LEU A 127 -12.62 26.00 -3.04
C LEU A 127 -13.18 25.19 -4.22
N ARG A 128 -14.51 25.09 -4.37
CA ARG A 128 -15.10 24.48 -5.58
C ARG A 128 -14.83 25.34 -6.81
N ASP A 129 -14.95 26.65 -6.69
CA ASP A 129 -14.64 27.57 -7.77
C ASP A 129 -13.15 27.48 -8.16
N VAL A 130 -12.25 27.40 -7.17
CA VAL A 130 -10.82 27.14 -7.42
C VAL A 130 -10.63 25.83 -8.17
N ARG A 131 -11.26 24.73 -7.74
CA ARG A 131 -11.17 23.44 -8.44
C ARG A 131 -11.56 23.55 -9.91
N THR A 132 -12.65 24.27 -10.22
CA THR A 132 -13.10 24.47 -11.61
C THR A 132 -12.13 25.30 -12.46
N SER A 133 -11.31 26.14 -11.82
CA SER A 133 -10.32 27.00 -12.47
C SER A 133 -8.94 26.34 -12.63
N CYS A 134 -8.67 25.30 -11.84
CA CYS A 134 -7.40 24.59 -11.80
C CYS A 134 -7.49 23.27 -12.55
N ASP A 135 -7.19 23.26 -13.85
CA ASP A 135 -7.15 22.03 -14.64
C ASP A 135 -5.89 21.20 -14.33
N GLY A 136 -6.03 19.88 -14.29
CA GLY A 136 -4.95 18.92 -13.97
C GLY A 136 -4.76 18.58 -12.49
N MET A 137 -3.53 18.22 -12.13
CA MET A 137 -3.13 17.83 -10.77
C MET A 137 -3.33 18.97 -9.77
N TRP A 138 -3.86 18.65 -8.60
CA TRP A 138 -4.18 19.65 -7.58
C TRP A 138 -3.92 19.13 -6.18
N VAL A 139 -3.27 19.96 -5.37
CA VAL A 139 -3.05 19.73 -3.94
C VAL A 139 -3.64 20.90 -3.17
N VAL A 140 -4.46 20.60 -2.17
CA VAL A 140 -5.03 21.58 -1.23
C VAL A 140 -4.49 21.29 0.16
N CYS A 141 -3.82 22.26 0.77
CA CYS A 141 -3.19 22.08 2.06
C CYS A 141 -3.35 23.30 2.97
N GLY A 142 -3.28 23.09 4.28
CA GLY A 142 -3.31 24.14 5.27
C GLY A 142 -4.30 23.85 6.38
N ASP A 143 -4.63 24.89 7.13
CA ASP A 143 -5.60 24.85 8.22
C ASP A 143 -7.00 25.04 7.65
N PHE A 144 -7.83 24.00 7.71
CA PHE A 144 -9.22 24.07 7.23
C PHE A 144 -10.19 24.60 8.30
N ASN A 145 -9.78 24.62 9.57
CA ASN A 145 -10.64 24.93 10.71
C ASN A 145 -11.95 24.10 10.74
N LEU A 146 -11.88 22.88 10.17
CA LEU A 146 -12.99 21.96 9.92
C LEU A 146 -12.57 20.51 10.19
N ILE A 147 -13.46 19.79 10.85
CA ILE A 147 -13.36 18.32 11.02
C ILE A 147 -14.45 17.63 10.20
N TYR A 148 -14.18 16.42 9.71
CA TYR A 148 -15.17 15.65 8.96
C TYR A 148 -15.35 14.22 9.48
N GLN A 149 -14.59 13.76 10.47
CA GLN A 149 -14.76 12.49 11.18
C GLN A 149 -14.91 12.75 12.67
N ALA A 150 -15.67 11.89 13.37
CA ALA A 150 -15.79 12.03 14.82
C ALA A 150 -14.44 11.82 15.53
N ALA A 151 -13.57 10.97 14.96
CA ALA A 151 -12.23 10.70 15.45
C ALA A 151 -11.28 11.90 15.34
N ASP A 152 -11.61 12.91 14.54
CA ASP A 152 -10.80 14.13 14.36
C ASP A 152 -10.84 15.05 15.59
N LYS A 153 -11.65 14.73 16.60
CA LYS A 153 -11.76 15.49 17.85
C LYS A 153 -11.75 14.54 19.05
N ASN A 154 -11.08 14.94 20.12
CA ASN A 154 -10.95 14.11 21.32
C ASN A 154 -12.17 14.10 22.24
N ASN A 155 -13.29 14.72 21.84
CA ASN A 155 -14.52 14.80 22.63
C ASN A 155 -15.77 14.80 21.74
N GLN A 156 -16.95 14.75 22.36
CA GLN A 156 -18.23 14.56 21.66
C GLN A 156 -18.90 15.87 21.19
N HIS A 157 -18.27 17.03 21.38
CA HIS A 157 -18.81 18.33 20.93
C HIS A 157 -18.59 18.51 19.42
N LEU A 158 -19.45 17.86 18.64
CA LEU A 158 -19.34 17.74 17.19
C LEU A 158 -20.45 18.50 16.45
N ASN A 159 -20.07 19.41 15.55
CA ASN A 159 -21.00 20.01 14.59
C ASN A 159 -21.21 19.07 13.39
N ARG A 160 -22.09 18.07 13.56
CA ARG A 160 -22.35 17.05 12.54
C ARG A 160 -22.83 17.62 11.20
N ARG A 161 -23.54 18.75 11.23
CA ARG A 161 -24.02 19.42 10.00
C ARG A 161 -22.84 19.95 9.20
N MET A 162 -21.89 20.62 9.86
CA MET A 162 -20.69 21.12 9.20
C MET A 162 -19.77 19.98 8.72
N MET A 163 -19.62 18.93 9.52
CA MET A 163 -18.88 17.72 9.11
C MET A 163 -19.44 17.12 7.80
N ASN A 164 -20.77 17.03 7.69
CA ASN A 164 -21.41 16.54 6.47
C ASN A 164 -21.18 17.45 5.26
N ARG A 165 -21.12 18.77 5.45
CA ARG A 165 -20.80 19.71 4.38
C ARG A 165 -19.36 19.52 3.91
N PHE A 166 -18.41 19.38 4.83
CA PHE A 166 -17.02 19.16 4.48
C PHE A 166 -16.81 17.82 3.76
N ARG A 167 -17.48 16.73 4.22
CA ARG A 167 -17.48 15.45 3.48
C ARG A 167 -18.01 15.59 2.06
N ARG A 168 -19.12 16.30 1.86
CA ARG A 168 -19.67 16.54 0.52
C ARG A 168 -18.66 17.29 -0.34
N PHE A 169 -18.03 18.36 0.17
CA PHE A 169 -16.98 19.06 -0.55
C PHE A 169 -15.85 18.12 -1.01
N ILE A 170 -15.34 17.25 -0.13
CA ILE A 170 -14.27 16.30 -0.47
C ILE A 170 -14.72 15.38 -1.62
N VAL A 171 -15.96 14.88 -1.56
CA VAL A 171 -16.55 14.03 -2.61
C VAL A 171 -16.76 14.81 -3.91
N ASP A 172 -17.36 15.99 -3.85
CA ASP A 172 -17.68 16.84 -5.00
C ASP A 172 -16.41 17.26 -5.77
N THR A 173 -15.29 17.41 -5.07
CA THR A 173 -14.00 17.82 -5.65
C THR A 173 -13.11 16.63 -6.03
N GLU A 174 -13.57 15.40 -5.78
CA GLU A 174 -12.81 14.16 -6.01
C GLU A 174 -11.42 14.16 -5.36
N LEU A 175 -11.31 14.83 -4.21
CA LEU A 175 -10.08 14.94 -3.46
C LEU A 175 -9.91 13.75 -2.52
N GLN A 176 -8.68 13.27 -2.40
CA GLN A 176 -8.28 12.28 -1.42
C GLN A 176 -7.45 12.93 -0.31
N GLU A 177 -7.78 12.65 0.94
CA GLU A 177 -6.91 13.04 2.06
C GLU A 177 -5.64 12.18 2.07
N LEU A 178 -4.48 12.82 2.15
CA LEU A 178 -3.21 12.13 2.36
C LEU A 178 -3.12 11.62 3.80
N ASN A 179 -2.61 10.39 3.97
CA ASN A 179 -2.58 9.75 5.28
C ASN A 179 -1.50 10.38 6.17
N LEU A 180 -1.92 11.09 7.22
CA LEU A 180 -1.02 11.69 8.20
C LEU A 180 -0.38 10.62 9.11
N LYS A 181 0.95 10.56 9.14
CA LYS A 181 1.74 9.74 10.07
C LYS A 181 2.18 10.54 11.30
N GLY A 182 2.38 9.83 12.41
CA GLY A 182 3.02 10.39 13.62
C GLY A 182 2.06 10.97 14.67
N ARG A 183 1.01 11.69 14.27
CA ARG A 183 0.03 12.28 15.21
C ARG A 183 -1.42 12.07 14.75
N LEU A 184 -2.33 12.00 15.72
CA LEU A 184 -3.78 11.91 15.48
C LEU A 184 -4.44 13.29 15.29
N TYR A 185 -3.94 14.30 16.00
CA TYR A 185 -4.46 15.66 16.03
C TYR A 185 -3.35 16.63 15.65
N THR A 186 -3.73 17.76 15.06
CA THR A 186 -2.81 18.80 14.60
C THR A 186 -2.93 20.08 15.41
N TRP A 187 -4.05 20.29 16.12
CA TRP A 187 -4.31 21.47 16.92
C TRP A 187 -4.67 21.13 18.38
N THR A 188 -4.30 22.01 19.30
CA THR A 188 -4.66 21.97 20.73
C THR A 188 -5.04 23.37 21.23
N ASN A 189 -5.94 23.48 22.20
CA ASN A 189 -6.19 24.76 22.87
C ASN A 189 -5.22 25.06 24.03
N ASP A 190 -4.20 24.23 24.23
CA ASP A 190 -3.15 24.33 25.27
C ASP A 190 -3.66 24.52 26.71
N ARG A 191 -4.87 24.03 26.99
CA ARG A 191 -5.40 23.97 28.37
C ARG A 191 -4.93 22.72 29.07
N GLU A 192 -4.96 22.73 30.40
CA GLU A 192 -4.65 21.57 31.25
C GLU A 192 -5.46 20.32 30.86
N ARG A 193 -6.73 20.51 30.48
CA ARG A 193 -7.57 19.49 29.82
C ARG A 193 -7.81 19.93 28.38
N PRO A 194 -6.94 19.52 27.44
CA PRO A 194 -6.94 20.11 26.12
C PRO A 194 -8.09 19.59 25.27
N THR A 195 -8.66 20.48 24.47
CA THR A 195 -9.41 20.08 23.28
C THR A 195 -8.40 19.85 22.17
N LEU A 196 -8.42 18.67 21.56
CA LEU A 196 -7.53 18.30 20.46
C LEU A 196 -8.36 18.11 19.20
N GLU A 197 -7.92 18.72 18.10
CA GLU A 197 -8.59 18.64 16.80
C GLU A 197 -7.60 18.39 15.66
N ARG A 198 -8.03 17.71 14.60
CA ARG A 198 -7.29 17.57 13.35
C ARG A 198 -7.84 18.58 12.33
N LEU A 199 -7.21 19.75 12.29
CA LEU A 199 -7.63 20.90 11.48
C LEU A 199 -6.76 21.08 10.24
N ASP A 200 -5.46 20.77 10.36
CA ASP A 200 -4.48 20.89 9.29
C ASP A 200 -4.50 19.61 8.46
N ARG A 201 -4.67 19.77 7.14
CA ARG A 201 -4.81 18.64 6.22
C ARG A 201 -4.12 18.90 4.91
N VAL A 202 -3.80 17.80 4.22
CA VAL A 202 -3.38 17.82 2.82
C VAL A 202 -4.30 16.89 2.05
N PHE A 203 -4.97 17.45 1.06
CA PHE A 203 -5.78 16.74 0.10
C PHE A 203 -5.13 16.82 -1.27
N ALA A 204 -5.18 15.74 -2.03
CA ALA A 204 -4.63 15.70 -3.38
C ALA A 204 -5.67 15.14 -4.35
N SER A 205 -5.65 15.62 -5.58
CA SER A 205 -6.35 15.00 -6.68
C SER A 205 -5.71 13.66 -6.99
N GLU A 206 -6.47 12.77 -7.60
CA GLU A 206 -5.95 11.45 -7.89
C GLU A 206 -4.74 11.46 -8.83
N ASP A 207 -4.77 12.29 -9.87
CA ASP A 207 -3.68 12.34 -10.84
C ASP A 207 -2.36 12.71 -10.15
N TRP A 208 -2.42 13.52 -9.08
CA TRP A 208 -1.27 13.82 -8.24
C TRP A 208 -0.81 12.60 -7.45
N VAL A 209 -1.73 11.88 -6.79
CA VAL A 209 -1.39 10.64 -6.06
C VAL A 209 -0.80 9.57 -7.00
N HIS A 210 -1.23 9.56 -8.27
CA HIS A 210 -0.71 8.67 -9.29
C HIS A 210 0.73 8.98 -9.67
N ASP A 211 1.06 10.26 -9.84
CA ASP A 211 2.40 10.71 -10.23
C ASP A 211 3.39 10.73 -9.04
N PHE A 212 2.88 10.84 -7.82
CA PHE A 212 3.65 10.76 -6.57
C PHE A 212 3.23 9.56 -5.70
N PRO A 213 3.41 8.31 -6.16
CA PRO A 213 2.90 7.12 -5.48
C PRO A 213 3.62 6.79 -4.17
N ASP A 214 4.85 7.30 -4.00
CA ASP A 214 5.73 7.12 -2.85
C ASP A 214 5.73 8.36 -1.94
N HIS A 215 4.65 9.15 -1.95
CA HIS A 215 4.55 10.31 -1.05
C HIS A 215 4.42 9.89 0.42
N GLU A 216 4.89 10.75 1.33
CA GLU A 216 4.68 10.59 2.76
C GLU A 216 4.24 11.92 3.39
N LEU A 217 3.15 11.88 4.16
CA LEU A 217 2.73 12.99 5.01
C LEU A 217 2.95 12.63 6.48
N SER A 218 3.65 13.47 7.22
CA SER A 218 3.90 13.29 8.65
C SER A 218 3.70 14.59 9.43
N ALA A 219 3.33 14.49 10.71
CA ALA A 219 3.26 15.63 11.62
C ALA A 219 4.54 15.76 12.45
N LEU A 220 5.05 16.99 12.55
CA LEU A 220 6.21 17.35 13.37
C LEU A 220 5.78 17.88 14.76
N GLY A 221 6.77 18.25 15.58
CA GLY A 221 6.55 18.95 16.85
C GLY A 221 5.89 20.31 16.64
N THR A 222 4.98 20.71 17.53
CA THR A 222 4.23 21.99 17.45
C THR A 222 5.10 23.23 17.64
N GLU A 223 6.27 23.08 18.27
CA GLU A 223 7.22 24.15 18.57
C GLU A 223 6.55 25.41 19.16
N CYS A 224 6.55 26.52 18.42
CA CYS A 224 6.04 27.82 18.86
C CYS A 224 4.56 28.11 18.52
N SER A 225 3.84 27.11 18.00
CA SER A 225 2.44 27.19 17.57
C SER A 225 1.58 26.19 18.33
N ASP A 226 0.27 26.45 18.38
CA ASP A 226 -0.73 25.46 18.79
C ASP A 226 -1.07 24.46 17.68
N HIS A 227 -0.53 24.68 16.47
CA HIS A 227 -0.63 23.78 15.32
C HIS A 227 0.67 23.00 15.07
N ALA A 228 0.53 21.73 14.72
CA ALA A 228 1.61 20.87 14.30
C ALA A 228 1.97 21.14 12.83
N PRO A 229 3.25 21.40 12.50
CA PRO A 229 3.71 21.46 11.12
C PRO A 229 3.52 20.10 10.44
N LEU A 230 3.05 20.11 9.19
CA LEU A 230 2.94 18.93 8.35
C LEU A 230 4.07 18.91 7.33
N LEU A 231 4.79 17.80 7.29
CA LEU A 231 5.87 17.53 6.35
C LEU A 231 5.38 16.56 5.28
N LEU A 232 5.25 17.05 4.05
CA LEU A 232 4.94 16.27 2.86
C LEU A 232 6.23 16.02 2.07
N LYS A 233 6.55 14.75 1.84
CA LYS A 233 7.65 14.31 0.99
C LYS A 233 7.07 13.67 -0.26
N THR A 234 7.54 14.05 -1.45
CA THR A 234 7.00 13.60 -2.74
C THR A 234 7.72 12.38 -3.33
N ASP A 235 8.99 12.17 -2.96
CA ASP A 235 9.78 10.99 -3.33
C ASP A 235 10.32 10.30 -2.07
N CYS A 236 9.53 9.37 -1.53
CA CYS A 236 9.99 8.40 -0.54
C CYS A 236 10.10 7.03 -1.19
N SER A 237 10.79 6.94 -2.34
CA SER A 237 11.02 5.67 -3.03
C SER A 237 11.48 4.59 -2.03
N LEU A 238 10.52 3.77 -1.61
CA LEU A 238 10.81 2.65 -0.74
C LEU A 238 11.69 1.71 -1.56
N PRO A 239 12.78 1.16 -1.02
CA PRO A 239 13.56 0.14 -1.70
C PRO A 239 12.67 -1.08 -1.95
N HIS A 240 12.00 -1.08 -3.10
CA HIS A 240 11.15 -2.18 -3.52
C HIS A 240 12.06 -3.34 -3.90
N PHE A 241 12.16 -4.34 -3.02
CA PHE A 241 12.77 -5.61 -3.38
C PHE A 241 12.04 -6.19 -4.58
N LYS A 242 12.69 -6.23 -5.75
CA LYS A 242 12.14 -6.80 -6.99
C LYS A 242 12.00 -8.31 -6.86
N ARG A 243 10.86 -8.76 -6.34
CA ARG A 243 10.52 -10.18 -6.20
C ARG A 243 9.88 -10.71 -7.49
N PHE A 244 9.99 -12.02 -7.71
CA PHE A 244 9.15 -12.67 -8.71
C PHE A 244 7.72 -12.77 -8.18
N HIS A 245 6.76 -12.43 -9.03
CA HIS A 245 5.35 -12.62 -8.77
C HIS A 245 4.73 -13.15 -10.06
N PHE A 246 4.01 -14.26 -9.97
CA PHE A 246 3.31 -14.80 -11.11
C PHE A 246 2.17 -13.87 -11.53
N GLU A 247 2.16 -13.41 -12.78
CA GLU A 247 1.14 -12.49 -13.25
C GLU A 247 -0.05 -13.27 -13.80
N ASN A 248 -1.26 -12.97 -13.31
CA ASN A 248 -2.45 -13.79 -13.60
C ASN A 248 -2.90 -13.75 -15.06
N PHE A 249 -2.37 -12.81 -15.84
CA PHE A 249 -2.68 -12.72 -17.25
C PHE A 249 -1.74 -13.57 -18.11
N TRP A 250 -0.57 -14.02 -17.61
CA TRP A 250 0.36 -14.84 -18.41
C TRP A 250 -0.31 -16.06 -19.05
N PRO A 251 -1.17 -16.84 -18.34
CA PRO A 251 -1.85 -17.97 -18.96
C PRO A 251 -2.81 -17.62 -20.10
N LYS A 252 -3.17 -16.34 -20.27
CA LYS A 252 -4.03 -15.85 -21.35
C LYS A 252 -3.24 -15.45 -22.60
N CYS A 253 -1.90 -15.44 -22.53
CA CYS A 253 -1.03 -15.02 -23.61
C CYS A 253 -0.48 -16.22 -24.38
N ASP A 254 -0.48 -16.13 -25.70
CA ASP A 254 0.09 -17.14 -26.59
C ASP A 254 1.57 -17.36 -26.29
N GLY A 255 2.01 -18.62 -26.27
CA GLY A 255 3.38 -19.01 -25.95
C GLY A 255 3.69 -19.19 -24.46
N TYR A 256 2.77 -18.87 -23.54
CA TYR A 256 2.99 -19.06 -22.10
C TYR A 256 3.40 -20.51 -21.74
N LEU A 257 2.63 -21.51 -22.18
CA LEU A 257 2.93 -22.92 -21.85
C LEU A 257 4.23 -23.40 -22.51
N GLN A 258 4.54 -22.90 -23.70
CA GLN A 258 5.79 -23.22 -24.39
C GLN A 258 6.99 -22.73 -23.58
N VAL A 259 6.97 -21.49 -23.10
CA VAL A 259 8.04 -20.93 -22.25
C VAL A 259 8.18 -21.70 -20.95
N VAL A 260 7.06 -22.09 -20.34
CA VAL A 260 7.07 -22.93 -19.14
C VAL A 260 7.71 -24.28 -19.44
N GLU A 261 7.31 -24.96 -20.52
CA GLU A 261 7.82 -26.27 -20.91
C GLU A 261 9.32 -26.23 -21.24
N GLU A 262 9.76 -25.30 -22.07
CA GLU A 262 11.16 -25.10 -22.44
C GLU A 262 12.03 -24.84 -21.20
N ALA A 263 11.59 -23.95 -20.30
CA ALA A 263 12.32 -23.65 -19.08
C ALA A 263 12.31 -24.81 -18.09
N TRP A 264 11.20 -25.54 -17.98
CA TRP A 264 11.06 -26.64 -17.02
C TRP A 264 11.82 -27.90 -17.44
N ARG A 265 11.96 -28.12 -18.75
CA ARG A 265 12.70 -29.23 -19.36
C ARG A 265 14.17 -28.91 -19.67
N ALA A 266 14.61 -27.67 -19.42
CA ALA A 266 16.00 -27.28 -19.58
C ALA A 266 16.93 -28.23 -18.81
N PRO A 267 18.10 -28.58 -19.38
CA PRO A 267 19.06 -29.44 -18.71
C PRO A 267 19.44 -28.88 -17.34
N LEU A 268 19.48 -29.75 -16.34
CA LEU A 268 19.96 -29.36 -15.02
C LEU A 268 21.47 -29.13 -15.09
N PRO A 269 22.01 -28.16 -14.32
CA PRO A 269 23.43 -27.81 -14.37
C PRO A 269 24.37 -28.85 -13.72
N TRP A 270 23.84 -30.00 -13.31
CA TRP A 270 24.51 -31.05 -12.54
C TRP A 270 24.23 -32.44 -13.12
N ALA A 271 25.13 -33.41 -12.92
CA ALA A 271 24.96 -34.79 -13.38
C ALA A 271 23.85 -35.50 -12.58
N THR A 272 22.92 -36.17 -13.27
CA THR A 272 21.62 -36.67 -12.77
C THR A 272 21.67 -37.69 -11.62
N THR A 273 22.84 -38.26 -11.30
CA THR A 273 22.96 -39.39 -10.37
C THR A 273 22.85 -39.05 -8.88
N GLU A 274 22.88 -37.76 -8.49
CA GLU A 274 22.96 -37.38 -7.05
C GLU A 274 21.93 -36.35 -6.55
N ILE A 275 20.96 -35.92 -7.36
CA ILE A 275 20.09 -34.79 -6.98
C ILE A 275 18.77 -35.26 -6.39
N ASP A 276 18.47 -34.76 -5.19
CA ASP A 276 17.20 -35.00 -4.52
C ASP A 276 16.04 -34.25 -5.22
N ALA A 277 14.80 -34.71 -4.96
CA ALA A 277 13.62 -34.19 -5.62
C ALA A 277 13.37 -32.69 -5.38
N PHE A 278 13.71 -32.17 -4.19
CA PHE A 278 13.42 -30.78 -3.83
C PHE A 278 14.41 -29.81 -4.45
N ARG A 279 15.69 -30.17 -4.55
CA ARG A 279 16.69 -29.37 -5.27
C ARG A 279 16.38 -29.30 -6.76
N CYS A 280 15.91 -30.41 -7.35
CA CYS A 280 15.42 -30.41 -8.73
C CYS A 280 14.21 -29.46 -8.89
N LEU A 281 13.20 -29.60 -8.02
CA LEU A 281 11.99 -28.79 -8.06
C LEU A 281 12.29 -27.29 -7.88
N ASP A 282 13.10 -26.94 -6.90
CA ASP A 282 13.54 -25.56 -6.64
C ASP A 282 14.23 -24.95 -7.87
N HIS A 283 15.16 -25.68 -8.49
CA HIS A 283 15.86 -25.22 -9.68
C HIS A 283 14.90 -24.94 -10.83
N LYS A 284 13.98 -25.88 -11.10
CA LYS A 284 13.00 -25.75 -12.17
C LYS A 284 12.06 -24.57 -11.94
N LEU A 285 11.57 -24.39 -10.71
CA LEU A 285 10.77 -23.22 -10.33
C LEU A 285 11.56 -21.92 -10.55
N ARG A 286 12.82 -21.81 -10.10
CA ARG A 286 13.64 -20.61 -10.32
C ARG A 286 13.92 -20.36 -11.80
N ASN A 287 14.18 -21.40 -12.58
CA ASN A 287 14.46 -21.27 -14.01
C ASN A 287 13.22 -20.80 -14.78
N THR A 288 12.07 -21.41 -14.52
CA THR A 288 10.79 -21.00 -15.09
C THR A 288 10.43 -19.57 -14.69
N ALA A 289 10.68 -19.15 -13.45
CA ALA A 289 10.46 -17.78 -13.02
C ALA A 289 11.33 -16.78 -13.81
N LYS A 290 12.61 -17.10 -14.03
CA LYS A 290 13.52 -16.28 -14.84
C LYS A 290 13.06 -16.21 -16.31
N ALA A 291 12.70 -17.35 -16.89
CA ALA A 291 12.24 -17.45 -18.27
C ALA A 291 10.94 -16.66 -18.49
N LEU A 292 9.96 -16.80 -17.60
CA LEU A 292 8.70 -16.05 -17.67
C LEU A 292 8.91 -14.54 -17.54
N LYS A 293 9.79 -14.08 -16.63
CA LYS A 293 10.14 -12.66 -16.52
C LYS A 293 10.74 -12.13 -17.82
N SER A 294 11.71 -12.86 -18.38
CA SER A 294 12.37 -12.50 -19.64
C SER A 294 11.40 -12.49 -20.82
N TRP A 295 10.56 -13.51 -20.91
CA TRP A 295 9.54 -13.64 -21.95
C TRP A 295 8.51 -12.51 -21.88
N SER A 296 7.96 -12.23 -20.69
CA SER A 296 7.00 -11.14 -20.47
C SER A 296 7.61 -9.79 -20.84
N ALA A 297 8.85 -9.52 -20.40
CA ALA A 297 9.55 -8.29 -20.75
C ALA A 297 9.76 -8.11 -22.26
N LYS A 298 10.03 -9.20 -23.00
CA LYS A 298 10.25 -9.18 -24.46
C LYS A 298 8.96 -9.13 -25.28
N HIS A 299 7.97 -9.94 -24.92
CA HIS A 299 6.73 -10.11 -25.70
C HIS A 299 5.68 -9.05 -25.37
N ILE A 300 5.67 -8.57 -24.13
CA ILE A 300 4.62 -7.70 -23.59
C ILE A 300 5.18 -6.34 -23.27
N GLY A 301 6.41 -6.26 -22.74
CA GLY A 301 7.08 -4.99 -22.48
C GLY A 301 6.29 -4.06 -21.56
N SER A 302 6.47 -2.74 -21.73
CA SER A 302 5.74 -1.75 -20.94
C SER A 302 4.33 -1.56 -21.48
N VAL A 303 3.35 -2.18 -20.82
CA VAL A 303 1.91 -2.03 -21.13
C VAL A 303 1.50 -0.54 -21.12
N ARG A 304 2.04 0.27 -20.19
CA ARG A 304 1.77 1.71 -20.10
C ARG A 304 2.27 2.44 -21.35
N LEU A 305 3.51 2.17 -21.77
CA LEU A 305 4.09 2.80 -22.96
C LEU A 305 3.34 2.38 -24.23
N GLN A 306 3.02 1.10 -24.36
CA GLN A 306 2.27 0.59 -25.50
C GLN A 306 0.86 1.20 -25.59
N LEU A 307 0.20 1.37 -24.44
CA LEU A 307 -1.12 2.02 -24.40
C LEU A 307 -1.02 3.50 -24.80
N ALA A 308 0.01 4.21 -24.34
CA ALA A 308 0.25 5.60 -24.73
C ALA A 308 0.52 5.73 -26.24
N ILE A 309 1.37 4.86 -26.80
CA ILE A 309 1.64 4.80 -28.24
C ILE A 309 0.36 4.50 -29.03
N ALA A 310 -0.44 3.52 -28.60
CA ALA A 310 -1.69 3.18 -29.27
C ALA A 310 -2.69 4.35 -29.25
N LYS A 311 -2.81 5.06 -28.12
CA LYS A 311 -3.65 6.27 -28.01
C LYS A 311 -3.16 7.40 -28.90
N GLU A 312 -1.84 7.63 -28.94
CA GLU A 312 -1.24 8.67 -29.79
C GLU A 312 -1.45 8.37 -31.29
N ILE A 313 -1.27 7.12 -31.73
CA ILE A 313 -1.55 6.72 -33.11
C ILE A 313 -3.02 6.98 -33.47
N VAL A 314 -3.95 6.64 -32.57
CA VAL A 314 -5.38 6.90 -32.76
C VAL A 314 -5.64 8.40 -32.86
N LEU A 315 -5.09 9.20 -31.94
CA LEU A 315 -5.24 10.66 -31.93
C LEU A 315 -4.74 11.28 -33.23
N ARG A 316 -3.54 10.92 -33.69
CA ARG A 316 -2.96 11.46 -34.94
C ARG A 316 -3.80 11.12 -36.16
N LEU A 317 -4.34 9.90 -36.23
CA LEU A 317 -5.21 9.47 -37.32
C LEU A 317 -6.62 10.08 -37.22
N ASP A 318 -7.12 10.34 -36.01
CA ASP A 318 -8.37 11.07 -35.79
C ASP A 318 -8.22 12.52 -36.26
N CYS A 319 -7.17 13.24 -35.83
CA CYS A 319 -6.88 14.61 -36.29
C CYS A 319 -6.67 14.66 -37.82
N ALA A 320 -5.97 13.70 -38.40
CA ALA A 320 -5.81 13.64 -39.86
C ALA A 320 -7.15 13.44 -40.58
N HIS A 321 -8.10 12.73 -39.95
CA HIS A 321 -9.42 12.48 -40.53
C HIS A 321 -10.31 13.73 -40.55
N ASP A 322 -10.08 14.69 -39.64
CA ASP A 322 -10.81 15.95 -39.60
C ASP A 322 -10.53 16.85 -40.81
N PHE A 323 -9.34 16.72 -41.41
CA PHE A 323 -8.89 17.55 -42.54
C PHE A 323 -8.83 16.80 -43.88
N ARG A 324 -8.80 15.47 -43.87
CA ARG A 324 -8.78 14.64 -45.09
C ARG A 324 -9.34 13.24 -44.89
N SER A 325 -9.71 12.59 -45.98
CA SER A 325 -9.99 11.15 -45.96
C SER A 325 -8.73 10.34 -45.62
N LEU A 326 -8.89 9.34 -44.76
CA LEU A 326 -7.84 8.35 -44.46
C LEU A 326 -7.77 7.32 -45.58
N SER A 327 -6.55 6.93 -45.95
CA SER A 327 -6.32 5.80 -46.86
C SER A 327 -6.78 4.47 -46.23
N PRO A 328 -7.02 3.42 -47.03
CA PRO A 328 -7.40 2.10 -46.50
C PRO A 328 -6.40 1.54 -45.48
N LEU A 329 -5.09 1.77 -45.68
CA LEU A 329 -4.03 1.35 -44.76
C LEU A 329 -4.09 2.11 -43.43
N GLU A 330 -4.29 3.44 -43.48
CA GLU A 330 -4.44 4.26 -42.28
C GLU A 330 -5.70 3.89 -41.50
N LEU A 331 -6.80 3.61 -42.19
CA LEU A 331 -8.03 3.16 -41.56
C LEU A 331 -7.85 1.80 -40.88
N ALA A 332 -7.14 0.87 -41.54
CA ALA A 332 -6.80 -0.42 -40.96
C ALA A 332 -5.88 -0.29 -39.73
N LEU A 333 -4.86 0.58 -39.80
CA LEU A 333 -3.95 0.87 -38.69
C LEU A 333 -4.70 1.49 -37.51
N ARG A 334 -5.59 2.47 -37.77
CA ARG A 334 -6.45 3.10 -36.76
C ARG A 334 -7.34 2.07 -36.07
N ARG A 335 -7.99 1.18 -36.84
CA ARG A 335 -8.82 0.08 -36.30
C ARG A 335 -7.99 -0.85 -35.41
N LYS A 336 -6.80 -1.24 -35.88
CA LYS A 336 -5.86 -2.07 -35.12
C LYS A 336 -5.40 -1.39 -33.83
N ALA A 337 -5.03 -0.11 -33.88
CA ALA A 337 -4.60 0.66 -32.72
C ALA A 337 -5.73 0.84 -31.69
N LYS A 338 -6.98 1.07 -32.14
CA LYS A 338 -8.16 1.10 -31.24
C LYS A 338 -8.39 -0.24 -30.54
N LEU A 339 -8.28 -1.35 -31.28
CA LEU A 339 -8.40 -2.70 -30.71
C LEU A 339 -7.26 -3.02 -29.72
N CYS A 340 -6.02 -2.69 -30.07
CA CYS A 340 -4.86 -2.83 -29.20
C CYS A 340 -5.01 -2.00 -27.92
N SER A 341 -5.48 -0.76 -28.01
CA SER A 341 -5.75 0.11 -26.86
C SER A 341 -6.77 -0.51 -25.90
N LEU A 342 -7.85 -1.11 -26.43
CA LEU A 342 -8.84 -1.81 -25.62
C LEU A 342 -8.24 -3.01 -24.87
N GLY A 343 -7.44 -3.83 -25.56
CA GLY A 343 -6.76 -4.98 -24.97
C GLY A 343 -5.74 -4.58 -23.90
N LEU A 344 -4.90 -3.57 -24.18
CA LEU A 344 -3.90 -3.06 -23.27
C LEU A 344 -4.53 -2.40 -22.03
N ALA A 345 -5.64 -1.68 -22.18
CA ALA A 345 -6.37 -1.12 -21.06
C ALA A 345 -7.00 -2.21 -20.16
N SER A 346 -7.44 -3.33 -20.73
CA SER A 346 -7.92 -4.50 -19.98
C SER A 346 -6.78 -5.22 -19.24
N LEU A 347 -5.63 -5.36 -19.89
CA LEU A 347 -4.41 -5.92 -19.30
C LEU A 347 -3.91 -5.06 -18.13
N GLN A 348 -3.84 -3.75 -18.32
CA GLN A 348 -3.47 -2.80 -17.28
C GLN A 348 -4.42 -2.90 -16.07
N ARG A 349 -5.74 -3.00 -16.29
CA ARG A 349 -6.72 -3.27 -15.22
C ARG A 349 -6.41 -4.53 -14.42
N THR A 350 -6.12 -5.62 -15.12
CA THR A 350 -5.80 -6.92 -14.49
C THR A 350 -4.56 -6.81 -13.60
N LEU A 351 -3.51 -6.14 -14.09
CA LEU A 351 -2.27 -5.87 -13.35
C LEU A 351 -2.52 -5.05 -12.07
N ILE A 352 -3.26 -3.95 -12.17
CA ILE A 352 -3.52 -3.05 -11.04
C ILE A 352 -4.40 -3.74 -10.00
N ARG A 353 -5.43 -4.50 -10.42
CA ARG A 353 -6.29 -5.25 -9.49
C ARG A 353 -5.48 -6.28 -8.70
N GLN A 354 -4.58 -7.02 -9.36
CA GLN A 354 -3.71 -7.98 -8.70
C GLN A 354 -2.87 -7.29 -7.60
N ARG A 355 -2.34 -6.09 -7.89
CA ARG A 355 -1.61 -5.27 -6.92
C ARG A 355 -2.50 -4.72 -5.79
N ALA A 356 -3.74 -4.35 -6.08
CA ALA A 356 -4.67 -3.81 -5.10
C ALA A 356 -5.19 -4.87 -4.09
N CYS A 357 -5.13 -6.16 -4.45
CA CYS A 357 -5.60 -7.28 -3.63
C CYS A 357 -7.05 -7.10 -3.13
N ILE A 358 -7.95 -6.69 -4.04
CA ILE A 358 -9.39 -6.50 -3.78
C ILE A 358 -10.16 -7.67 -4.38
N SER A 359 -10.88 -8.42 -3.55
CA SER A 359 -11.56 -9.67 -3.96
C SER A 359 -13.08 -9.55 -4.13
N TYR A 360 -13.69 -8.41 -3.80
CA TYR A 360 -15.16 -8.24 -3.79
C TYR A 360 -15.71 -7.43 -4.98
N LEU A 361 -14.85 -7.00 -5.92
CA LEU A 361 -15.26 -6.35 -7.18
C LEU A 361 -14.98 -7.28 -8.36
N ALA A 362 -15.96 -7.46 -9.24
CA ALA A 362 -15.80 -8.28 -10.45
C ALA A 362 -14.99 -7.52 -11.52
N GLU A 363 -14.53 -8.24 -12.56
CA GLU A 363 -13.89 -7.61 -13.72
C GLU A 363 -14.91 -6.70 -14.44
N GLY A 364 -14.73 -5.38 -14.35
CA GLY A 364 -15.59 -4.40 -15.01
C GLY A 364 -16.29 -3.41 -14.08
N ASP A 365 -16.33 -3.69 -12.77
CA ASP A 365 -17.14 -2.90 -11.82
C ASP A 365 -16.51 -1.57 -11.39
N ALA A 366 -15.21 -1.37 -11.63
CA ALA A 366 -14.51 -0.16 -11.24
C ALA A 366 -13.42 0.25 -12.23
N ASN A 367 -13.22 1.56 -12.38
CA ASN A 367 -12.14 2.15 -13.17
C ASN A 367 -10.77 1.75 -12.56
N THR A 368 -9.72 1.63 -13.38
CA THR A 368 -8.31 1.43 -12.95
C THR A 368 -7.89 2.37 -11.83
N ARG A 369 -8.47 3.58 -11.91
CA ARG A 369 -8.46 4.70 -10.98
C ARG A 369 -8.56 4.25 -9.51
N PHE A 370 -9.68 3.59 -9.15
CA PHE A 370 -9.94 3.06 -7.81
C PHE A 370 -8.90 2.04 -7.32
N PHE A 371 -8.47 1.12 -8.18
CA PHE A 371 -7.52 0.07 -7.79
C PHE A 371 -6.11 0.63 -7.55
N HIS A 372 -5.69 1.64 -8.32
CA HIS A 372 -4.41 2.32 -8.11
C HIS A 372 -4.37 3.04 -6.77
N LEU A 373 -5.40 3.82 -6.46
CA LEU A 373 -5.51 4.51 -5.17
C LEU A 373 -5.46 3.54 -3.99
N GLN A 374 -6.19 2.42 -4.08
CA GLN A 374 -6.18 1.42 -3.02
C GLN A 374 -4.80 0.78 -2.85
N ALA A 375 -4.08 0.53 -3.95
CA ALA A 375 -2.72 -0.02 -3.91
C ALA A 375 -1.73 0.96 -3.26
N CYS A 376 -1.77 2.24 -3.64
CA CYS A 376 -0.94 3.29 -3.04
C CYS A 376 -1.25 3.48 -1.54
N HIS A 377 -2.54 3.62 -1.19
CA HIS A 377 -2.97 3.71 0.21
C HIS A 377 -2.53 2.49 1.04
N ARG A 378 -2.64 1.27 0.50
CA ARG A 378 -2.12 0.06 1.18
C ARG A 378 -0.61 0.09 1.33
N SER A 379 0.14 0.52 0.32
CA SER A 379 1.60 0.66 0.39
C SER A 379 1.99 1.62 1.51
N CYS A 380 1.44 2.83 1.50
CA CYS A 380 1.70 3.86 2.50
C CYS A 380 1.31 3.44 3.92
N LYS A 381 0.16 2.78 4.07
CA LYS A 381 -0.35 2.29 5.36
C LYS A 381 0.50 1.15 5.92
N ASN A 382 0.98 0.25 5.06
CA ASN A 382 1.74 -0.93 5.47
C ASN A 382 3.22 -0.63 5.69
N HIS A 383 3.73 0.50 5.20
CA HIS A 383 5.10 0.91 5.46
C HIS A 383 5.32 1.13 6.97
N ILE A 384 6.38 0.52 7.51
CA ILE A 384 6.81 0.65 8.90
C ILE A 384 8.06 1.53 8.86
N SER A 385 7.93 2.79 9.29
CA SER A 385 9.04 3.76 9.25
C SER A 385 9.91 3.76 10.50
N LYS A 386 9.38 3.22 11.61
CA LYS A 386 10.10 3.03 12.86
C LYS A 386 9.50 1.88 13.66
N LEU A 387 10.31 1.28 14.51
CA LEU A 387 9.92 0.19 15.38
C LEU A 387 10.54 0.39 16.77
N HIS A 388 9.72 0.26 17.81
CA HIS A 388 10.20 0.20 19.18
C HIS A 388 10.49 -1.27 19.52
N ALA A 389 11.76 -1.57 19.75
CA ALA A 389 12.23 -2.86 20.23
C ALA A 389 12.88 -2.61 21.60
N ASP A 390 12.29 -3.18 22.65
CA ASP A 390 12.65 -2.91 24.04
C ASP A 390 12.67 -1.40 24.35
N ASP A 391 13.79 -0.85 24.83
CA ASP A 391 13.96 0.57 25.15
C ASP A 391 14.53 1.41 23.98
N VAL A 392 14.69 0.83 22.79
CA VAL A 392 15.32 1.49 21.64
C VAL A 392 14.33 1.69 20.49
N VAL A 393 14.40 2.86 19.87
CA VAL A 393 13.64 3.16 18.64
C VAL A 393 14.55 2.93 17.44
N LEU A 394 14.17 1.98 16.60
CA LEU A 394 14.86 1.60 15.38
C LEU A 394 14.24 2.34 14.19
N PHE A 395 15.10 2.84 13.31
CA PHE A 395 14.71 3.59 12.11
C PHE A 395 15.28 3.00 10.82
N ARG A 396 16.29 2.12 10.92
CA ARG A 396 16.92 1.49 9.75
C ARG A 396 16.24 0.17 9.43
N ASP A 397 15.98 -0.07 8.15
CA ASP A 397 15.28 -1.28 7.68
C ASP A 397 15.97 -2.58 8.12
N GLU A 398 17.31 -2.61 8.11
CA GLU A 398 18.10 -3.78 8.55
C GLU A 398 17.88 -4.07 10.04
N GLU A 399 18.04 -3.05 10.89
CA GLU A 399 17.85 -3.15 12.34
C GLU A 399 16.40 -3.55 12.68
N MET A 400 15.41 -2.96 12.02
CA MET A 400 14.00 -3.32 12.19
C MET A 400 13.72 -4.76 11.76
N THR A 401 14.35 -5.23 10.69
CA THR A 401 14.20 -6.61 10.19
C THR A 401 14.79 -7.61 11.17
N ASP A 402 15.99 -7.35 11.69
CA ASP A 402 16.66 -8.21 12.66
C ASP A 402 15.89 -8.26 13.98
N ALA A 403 15.42 -7.11 14.48
CA ALA A 403 14.59 -7.06 15.68
C ALA A 403 13.28 -7.85 15.52
N ALA A 404 12.61 -7.73 14.36
CA ALA A 404 11.42 -8.51 14.07
C ALA A 404 11.73 -10.01 14.00
N PHE A 405 12.80 -10.40 13.32
CA PHE A 405 13.21 -11.81 13.21
C PHE A 405 13.47 -12.40 14.60
N ASN A 406 14.34 -11.77 15.39
CA ASN A 406 14.71 -12.24 16.73
C ASN A 406 13.51 -12.36 17.66
N HIS A 407 12.59 -11.38 17.64
CA HIS A 407 11.39 -11.42 18.48
C HIS A 407 10.47 -12.58 18.14
N PHE A 408 10.15 -12.79 16.86
CA PHE A 408 9.24 -13.85 16.45
C PHE A 408 9.90 -15.24 16.45
N ASP A 409 11.21 -15.32 16.25
CA ASP A 409 11.98 -16.56 16.43
C ASP A 409 12.02 -16.98 17.92
N ALA A 410 12.26 -16.03 18.83
CA ALA A 410 12.22 -16.29 20.26
C ALA A 410 10.85 -16.81 20.76
N ILE A 411 9.74 -16.42 20.12
CA ILE A 411 8.41 -16.95 20.42
C ILE A 411 8.30 -18.46 20.12
N LEU A 412 9.04 -18.97 19.12
CA LEU A 412 9.07 -20.40 18.82
C LEU A 412 9.83 -21.20 19.89
N GLY A 413 10.66 -20.53 20.69
CA GLY A 413 11.47 -21.12 21.74
C GLY A 413 12.77 -21.74 21.24
N SER A 414 13.63 -22.13 22.18
CA SER A 414 14.85 -22.89 21.92
C SER A 414 14.63 -24.37 22.23
N GLY A 415 15.37 -25.24 21.55
CA GLY A 415 15.41 -26.66 21.90
C GLY A 415 16.10 -26.86 23.24
N GLU A 416 15.32 -27.04 24.30
CA GLU A 416 15.83 -27.43 25.62
C GLU A 416 15.91 -28.94 25.76
N GLN A 417 16.69 -29.41 26.74
CA GLN A 417 16.79 -30.83 27.04
C GLN A 417 15.43 -31.34 27.51
N GLN A 418 14.86 -32.32 26.81
CA GLN A 418 13.55 -32.88 27.16
C GLN A 418 13.64 -33.61 28.51
N LEU A 419 13.09 -33.00 29.57
CA LEU A 419 13.12 -33.56 30.93
C LEU A 419 12.00 -34.56 31.20
N ASN A 420 10.89 -34.46 30.46
CA ASN A 420 9.71 -35.30 30.63
C ASN A 420 9.33 -35.95 29.29
N ASN A 421 9.18 -37.29 29.30
CA ASN A 421 8.60 -38.02 28.19
C ASN A 421 7.12 -38.24 28.48
N ILE A 422 6.26 -37.81 27.56
CA ILE A 422 4.84 -38.12 27.61
C ILE A 422 4.67 -39.50 26.96
N ASN A 423 4.20 -40.48 27.73
CA ASN A 423 3.78 -41.76 27.17
C ASN A 423 2.43 -41.57 26.46
N LEU A 424 2.45 -41.41 25.14
CA LEU A 424 1.24 -41.21 24.34
C LEU A 424 0.30 -42.44 24.41
N ASP A 425 0.83 -43.63 24.69
CA ASP A 425 0.04 -44.85 24.80
C ASP A 425 -0.88 -44.83 26.04
N GLU A 426 -0.50 -44.11 27.10
CA GLU A 426 -1.32 -43.94 28.30
C GLU A 426 -2.49 -42.98 28.10
N LEU A 427 -2.44 -42.12 27.07
CA LEU A 427 -3.46 -41.12 26.81
C LEU A 427 -4.73 -41.69 26.15
N ASN A 428 -4.74 -42.99 25.80
CA ASN A 428 -5.87 -43.68 25.15
C ASN A 428 -6.46 -42.87 23.99
N LEU A 429 -5.60 -42.28 23.15
CA LEU A 429 -6.01 -41.42 22.04
C LEU A 429 -6.70 -42.26 20.95
N PRO A 430 -7.75 -41.73 20.31
CA PRO A 430 -8.36 -42.41 19.17
C PRO A 430 -7.33 -42.54 18.03
N SER A 431 -7.02 -43.77 17.65
CA SER A 431 -6.13 -44.07 16.54
C SER A 431 -6.93 -44.36 15.27
N ILE A 432 -6.38 -43.89 14.15
CA ILE A 432 -6.90 -44.15 12.82
C ILE A 432 -5.92 -45.09 12.13
N LEU A 433 -6.28 -46.38 12.05
CA LEU A 433 -5.42 -47.40 11.45
C LEU A 433 -5.96 -47.83 10.08
N GLY A 434 -5.08 -47.94 9.09
CA GLY A 434 -5.40 -48.51 7.77
C GLY A 434 -6.12 -47.57 6.80
N GLU A 435 -6.19 -46.28 7.11
CA GLU A 435 -6.85 -45.29 6.26
C GLU A 435 -5.89 -44.59 5.27
N LEU A 436 -6.46 -43.76 4.39
CA LEU A 436 -5.77 -43.04 3.31
C LEU A 436 -4.62 -42.12 3.81
N LEU A 437 -4.52 -41.88 5.12
CA LEU A 437 -3.56 -40.98 5.75
C LEU A 437 -2.10 -41.38 5.46
N ASP A 438 -1.77 -42.66 5.55
CA ASP A 438 -0.40 -43.18 5.42
C ASP A 438 -0.05 -43.70 4.01
N GLN A 439 -1.00 -43.64 3.07
CA GLN A 439 -0.80 -44.12 1.70
C GLN A 439 0.09 -43.16 0.89
N CYS A 440 0.81 -43.71 -0.10
CA CYS A 440 1.58 -42.89 -1.03
C CYS A 440 0.68 -41.89 -1.78
N PHE A 441 1.23 -40.76 -2.21
CA PHE A 441 0.42 -39.72 -2.81
C PHE A 441 0.00 -40.03 -4.25
N SER A 442 -1.28 -39.83 -4.59
CA SER A 442 -1.78 -40.01 -5.96
C SER A 442 -1.75 -38.70 -6.76
N ALA A 443 -1.68 -38.78 -8.09
CA ALA A 443 -1.73 -37.58 -8.92
C ALA A 443 -3.11 -36.90 -8.84
N GLU A 444 -4.15 -37.71 -8.69
CA GLU A 444 -5.55 -37.30 -8.64
C GLU A 444 -5.84 -36.50 -7.37
N GLU A 445 -5.32 -36.91 -6.21
CA GLU A 445 -5.54 -36.17 -4.97
C GLU A 445 -4.79 -34.84 -4.96
N VAL A 446 -3.57 -34.80 -5.51
CA VAL A 446 -2.77 -33.58 -5.61
C VAL A 446 -3.45 -32.61 -6.59
N TRP A 447 -3.97 -33.12 -7.71
CA TRP A 447 -4.76 -32.33 -8.64
C TRP A 447 -6.02 -31.75 -7.99
N GLN A 448 -6.76 -32.53 -7.21
CA GLN A 448 -7.93 -32.02 -6.51
C GLN A 448 -7.56 -30.92 -5.50
N ALA A 449 -6.43 -31.05 -4.81
CA ALA A 449 -5.92 -29.98 -3.94
C ALA A 449 -5.62 -28.69 -4.74
N ILE A 450 -5.01 -28.80 -5.92
CA ILE A 450 -4.75 -27.67 -6.83
C ILE A 450 -6.07 -27.00 -7.29
N VAL A 451 -7.09 -27.79 -7.59
CA VAL A 451 -8.43 -27.31 -7.99
C VAL A 451 -9.15 -26.57 -6.85
N ASP A 452 -8.93 -26.96 -5.60
CA ASP A 452 -9.52 -26.29 -4.43
C ASP A 452 -8.75 -25.04 -4.00
N MET A 453 -7.45 -24.97 -4.28
CA MET A 453 -6.60 -23.83 -3.90
C MET A 453 -7.05 -22.54 -4.59
N PRO A 454 -7.22 -21.42 -3.88
CA PRO A 454 -7.54 -20.15 -4.52
C PRO A 454 -6.52 -19.77 -5.62
N LYS A 455 -7.02 -19.27 -6.75
CA LYS A 455 -6.18 -18.92 -7.91
C LYS A 455 -5.23 -17.75 -7.63
N ASP A 456 -5.71 -16.75 -6.89
CA ASP A 456 -5.06 -15.43 -6.73
C ASP A 456 -4.85 -15.06 -5.26
N LYS A 457 -4.10 -15.91 -4.53
CA LYS A 457 -3.65 -15.60 -3.16
C LYS A 457 -2.19 -15.18 -3.19
N ALA A 458 -1.81 -14.36 -2.20
CA ALA A 458 -0.45 -13.87 -2.03
C ALA A 458 0.57 -15.02 -2.04
N PRO A 459 1.55 -14.99 -2.96
CA PRO A 459 2.55 -16.05 -3.07
C PRO A 459 3.59 -15.93 -1.95
N GLY A 460 4.34 -17.01 -1.74
CA GLY A 460 5.52 -17.01 -0.89
C GLY A 460 6.78 -16.53 -1.63
N PRO A 461 7.98 -16.88 -1.14
CA PRO A 461 9.25 -16.51 -1.76
C PRO A 461 9.43 -17.00 -3.21
N ASP A 462 8.77 -18.09 -3.59
CA ASP A 462 8.77 -18.59 -4.96
C ASP A 462 7.87 -17.81 -5.93
N GLY A 463 7.02 -16.89 -5.45
CA GLY A 463 6.20 -16.02 -6.31
C GLY A 463 5.08 -16.70 -7.09
N TYR A 464 4.89 -18.02 -6.96
CA TYR A 464 3.86 -18.76 -7.69
C TYR A 464 2.52 -18.79 -6.96
N THR A 465 1.42 -18.76 -7.73
CA THR A 465 0.04 -18.79 -7.23
C THR A 465 -0.64 -20.11 -7.59
N GLY A 466 -1.82 -20.38 -7.02
CA GLY A 466 -2.62 -21.56 -7.38
C GLY A 466 -2.99 -21.60 -8.87
N LEU A 467 -3.03 -20.45 -9.55
CA LEU A 467 -3.26 -20.38 -10.99
C LEU A 467 -2.13 -21.07 -11.78
N PHE A 468 -0.86 -20.86 -11.41
CA PHE A 468 0.27 -21.50 -12.07
C PHE A 468 0.16 -23.03 -12.01
N TYR A 469 -0.11 -23.60 -10.83
CA TYR A 469 -0.27 -25.04 -10.68
C TYR A 469 -1.40 -25.59 -11.54
N ARG A 470 -2.54 -24.88 -11.62
CA ARG A 470 -3.67 -25.31 -12.46
C ARG A 470 -3.34 -25.31 -13.95
N THR A 471 -2.64 -24.29 -14.43
CA THR A 471 -2.38 -24.11 -15.87
C THR A 471 -1.18 -24.91 -16.35
N ALA A 472 -0.13 -25.02 -15.54
CA ALA A 472 1.11 -25.70 -15.88
C ALA A 472 1.15 -27.18 -15.45
N TRP A 473 0.09 -27.72 -14.83
CA TRP A 473 0.05 -29.11 -14.35
C TRP A 473 0.53 -30.16 -15.36
N PRO A 474 0.14 -30.11 -16.65
CA PRO A 474 0.60 -31.10 -17.64
C PRO A 474 2.14 -31.13 -17.80
N ILE A 475 2.83 -30.06 -17.44
CA ILE A 475 4.28 -29.91 -17.58
C ILE A 475 4.98 -30.27 -16.26
N ILE A 476 4.44 -29.80 -15.13
CA ILE A 476 5.14 -29.87 -13.82
C ILE A 476 4.80 -31.12 -13.00
N LYS A 477 3.75 -31.86 -13.39
CA LYS A 477 3.18 -32.98 -12.63
C LYS A 477 4.25 -33.95 -12.11
N ASP A 478 5.13 -34.43 -12.98
CA ASP A 478 6.07 -35.50 -12.62
C ASP A 478 7.13 -35.06 -11.61
N ASP A 479 7.59 -33.80 -11.67
CA ASP A 479 8.52 -33.25 -10.67
C ASP A 479 7.82 -32.98 -9.33
N VAL A 480 6.58 -32.50 -9.37
CA VAL A 480 5.76 -32.30 -8.16
C VAL A 480 5.50 -33.65 -7.48
N MET A 481 5.07 -34.66 -8.23
CA MET A 481 4.81 -36.00 -7.69
C MET A 481 6.09 -36.66 -7.13
N ARG A 482 7.25 -36.47 -7.78
CA ARG A 482 8.53 -36.92 -7.22
C ARG A 482 8.85 -36.26 -5.88
N ALA A 483 8.56 -34.97 -5.72
CA ALA A 483 8.75 -34.28 -4.45
C ALA A 483 7.77 -34.79 -3.37
N PHE A 484 6.50 -35.06 -3.71
CA PHE A 484 5.54 -35.70 -2.79
C PHE A 484 6.00 -37.11 -2.36
N ASN A 485 6.51 -37.92 -3.29
CA ASN A 485 7.04 -39.24 -2.98
C ASN A 485 8.30 -39.19 -2.12
N ALA A 486 9.15 -38.17 -2.29
CA ALA A 486 10.30 -37.93 -1.43
C ALA A 486 9.89 -37.65 0.02
N ILE A 487 8.79 -36.91 0.23
CA ILE A 487 8.22 -36.66 1.57
C ILE A 487 7.73 -37.97 2.18
N TRP A 488 6.92 -38.72 1.42
CA TRP A 488 6.36 -39.99 1.91
C TRP A 488 7.44 -41.00 2.29
N SER A 489 8.53 -41.04 1.53
CA SER A 489 9.70 -41.88 1.82
C SER A 489 10.67 -41.28 2.85
N LEU A 490 10.28 -40.21 3.54
CA LEU A 490 11.06 -39.51 4.57
C LEU A 490 12.42 -38.97 4.07
N ASN A 491 12.58 -38.79 2.76
CA ASN A 491 13.77 -38.19 2.15
C ASN A 491 13.60 -36.66 2.06
N GLY A 492 13.83 -35.97 3.18
CA GLY A 492 13.71 -34.51 3.31
C GLY A 492 14.92 -33.68 2.82
N ARG A 493 15.90 -34.29 2.14
CA ARG A 493 17.12 -33.58 1.70
C ARG A 493 16.77 -32.35 0.87
N SER A 494 17.32 -31.20 1.18
CA SER A 494 17.04 -29.93 0.47
C SER A 494 15.59 -29.43 0.53
N PHE A 495 14.71 -30.01 1.37
CA PHE A 495 13.32 -29.53 1.51
C PHE A 495 13.23 -28.04 1.90
N TYR A 496 14.21 -27.55 2.66
CA TYR A 496 14.32 -26.14 3.05
C TYR A 496 14.33 -25.16 1.86
N LEU A 497 14.73 -25.60 0.65
CA LEU A 497 14.72 -24.77 -0.56
C LEU A 497 13.31 -24.44 -1.06
N VAL A 498 12.34 -25.30 -0.75
CA VAL A 498 10.92 -25.15 -1.16
C VAL A 498 9.98 -24.96 0.03
N ASN A 499 10.54 -24.69 1.21
CA ASN A 499 9.82 -24.50 2.47
C ASN A 499 10.27 -23.24 3.22
N GLN A 500 10.61 -22.18 2.48
CA GLN A 500 10.88 -20.86 3.06
C GLN A 500 9.58 -20.06 3.21
N ALA A 501 9.62 -18.98 3.99
CA ALA A 501 8.49 -18.08 4.17
C ALA A 501 8.93 -16.63 4.28
N TYR A 502 8.08 -15.72 3.81
CA TYR A 502 8.18 -14.31 4.21
C TYR A 502 7.33 -14.05 5.44
N MET A 503 7.89 -13.33 6.40
CA MET A 503 7.13 -12.74 7.48
C MET A 503 6.64 -11.34 7.07
N VAL A 504 5.32 -11.17 7.03
CA VAL A 504 4.68 -9.89 6.72
C VAL A 504 3.99 -9.39 7.98
N LEU A 505 4.33 -8.17 8.41
CA LEU A 505 3.77 -7.57 9.63
C LEU A 505 2.55 -6.72 9.29
N LEU A 506 1.38 -7.09 9.83
CA LEU A 506 0.15 -6.33 9.68
C LEU A 506 -0.19 -5.59 10.98
N ARG A 507 -0.36 -4.26 10.90
CA ARG A 507 -0.73 -3.43 12.06
C ARG A 507 -2.04 -3.91 12.69
N LYS A 508 -2.05 -4.16 14.01
CA LYS A 508 -3.26 -4.43 14.81
C LYS A 508 -4.05 -3.15 15.09
N ARG A 509 -3.35 -2.03 15.22
CA ARG A 509 -3.89 -0.70 15.56
C ARG A 509 -3.21 0.42 14.74
N PRO A 510 -3.85 1.60 14.57
CA PRO A 510 -3.31 2.69 13.73
C PRO A 510 -1.94 3.20 14.19
N ASP A 511 -1.75 3.26 15.50
CA ASP A 511 -0.59 3.75 16.25
C ASP A 511 0.43 2.65 16.59
N ALA A 512 0.45 1.55 15.83
CA ALA A 512 1.38 0.45 16.03
C ALA A 512 2.84 0.93 16.02
N SER A 513 3.53 0.72 17.14
CA SER A 513 4.92 1.15 17.34
C SER A 513 5.83 0.02 17.80
N SER A 514 5.33 -0.91 18.60
CA SER A 514 6.07 -2.07 19.10
C SER A 514 5.79 -3.33 18.28
N LEU A 515 6.67 -4.33 18.34
CA LEU A 515 6.48 -5.62 17.64
C LEU A 515 5.18 -6.34 18.04
N CYS A 516 4.74 -6.18 19.29
CA CYS A 516 3.48 -6.70 19.80
C CYS A 516 2.25 -6.11 19.11
N ASP A 517 2.38 -4.93 18.50
CA ASP A 517 1.32 -4.24 17.77
C ASP A 517 1.11 -4.76 16.35
N PHE A 518 1.94 -5.71 15.92
CA PHE A 518 1.85 -6.32 14.60
C PHE A 518 1.37 -7.77 14.70
N ARG A 519 0.63 -8.20 13.67
CA ARG A 519 0.31 -9.61 13.42
C ARG A 519 1.34 -10.13 12.41
N PRO A 520 2.17 -11.12 12.77
CA PRO A 520 3.02 -11.77 11.80
C PRO A 520 2.15 -12.68 10.91
N ILE A 521 2.23 -12.49 9.59
CA ILE A 521 1.63 -13.36 8.59
C ILE A 521 2.76 -14.06 7.83
N SER A 522 2.80 -15.38 7.93
CA SER A 522 3.76 -16.21 7.21
C SER A 522 3.25 -16.52 5.80
N LEU A 523 3.94 -16.00 4.79
CA LEU A 523 3.71 -16.33 3.39
C LEU A 523 4.68 -17.43 2.97
N ILE A 524 4.29 -18.68 3.20
CA ILE A 524 5.12 -19.84 2.85
C ILE A 524 5.14 -20.10 1.33
N HIS A 525 6.16 -20.80 0.86
CA HIS A 525 6.27 -21.32 -0.51
C HIS A 525 4.99 -22.02 -1.01
N SER A 526 4.70 -21.86 -2.29
CA SER A 526 3.50 -22.42 -2.92
C SER A 526 3.47 -23.96 -2.91
N PHE A 527 4.62 -24.63 -3.04
CA PHE A 527 4.70 -26.09 -2.91
C PHE A 527 4.37 -26.57 -1.50
N ALA A 528 4.92 -25.94 -0.45
CA ALA A 528 4.59 -26.26 0.93
C ALA A 528 3.10 -26.02 1.24
N LYS A 529 2.48 -24.96 0.66
CA LYS A 529 1.02 -24.75 0.72
C LYS A 529 0.25 -25.89 0.07
N LEU A 530 0.70 -26.37 -1.08
CA LEU A 530 0.06 -27.48 -1.78
C LEU A 530 0.13 -28.77 -0.94
N LEU A 531 1.31 -29.10 -0.40
CA LEU A 531 1.50 -30.25 0.49
C LEU A 531 0.56 -30.20 1.70
N THR A 532 0.58 -29.10 2.45
CA THR A 532 -0.28 -28.93 3.64
C THR A 532 -1.77 -29.00 3.28
N LYS A 533 -2.17 -28.51 2.10
CA LYS A 533 -3.54 -28.66 1.60
C LYS A 533 -3.89 -30.12 1.34
N VAL A 534 -3.02 -30.90 0.70
CA VAL A 534 -3.23 -32.35 0.48
C VAL A 534 -3.38 -33.08 1.82
N LEU A 535 -2.48 -32.85 2.76
CA LEU A 535 -2.54 -33.45 4.10
C LEU A 535 -3.83 -33.06 4.83
N SER A 536 -4.23 -31.78 4.77
CA SER A 536 -5.48 -31.33 5.38
C SER A 536 -6.71 -32.01 4.77
N ARG A 537 -6.68 -32.32 3.46
CA ARG A 537 -7.77 -33.02 2.77
C ARG A 537 -7.87 -34.48 3.21
N ARG A 538 -6.73 -35.13 3.48
CA ARG A 538 -6.73 -36.49 4.03
C ARG A 538 -7.26 -36.51 5.46
N LEU A 539 -6.90 -35.52 6.29
CA LEU A 539 -7.31 -35.48 7.70
C LEU A 539 -8.77 -35.01 7.91
N ALA A 540 -9.27 -34.09 7.07
CA ALA A 540 -10.56 -33.43 7.26
C ALA A 540 -11.77 -34.38 7.49
N PRO A 541 -11.93 -35.49 6.74
CA PRO A 541 -13.04 -36.44 6.94
C PRO A 541 -13.09 -37.04 8.34
N PHE A 542 -11.94 -37.13 9.02
CA PHE A 542 -11.80 -37.78 10.32
C PHE A 542 -11.81 -36.82 11.51
N MET A 543 -11.86 -35.50 11.26
CA MET A 543 -11.83 -34.49 12.33
C MET A 543 -12.99 -34.64 13.32
N HIS A 544 -14.14 -35.16 12.88
CA HIS A 544 -15.29 -35.36 13.75
C HIS A 544 -15.11 -36.48 14.78
N THR A 545 -14.33 -37.52 14.45
CA THR A 545 -14.03 -38.65 15.34
C THR A 545 -12.80 -38.37 16.21
N LEU A 546 -11.81 -37.66 15.67
CA LEU A 546 -10.57 -37.32 16.38
C LEU A 546 -10.75 -36.25 17.45
N VAL A 547 -11.68 -35.31 17.23
CA VAL A 547 -11.82 -34.13 18.08
C VAL A 547 -13.22 -34.03 18.64
N ARG A 548 -13.33 -34.01 19.97
CA ARG A 548 -14.60 -33.84 20.71
C ARG A 548 -15.34 -32.56 20.30
N HIS A 549 -16.67 -32.56 20.43
CA HIS A 549 -17.54 -31.45 20.01
C HIS A 549 -17.27 -30.11 20.71
N ASN A 550 -16.67 -30.12 21.90
CA ASN A 550 -16.27 -28.92 22.62
C ASN A 550 -15.09 -28.19 21.99
N GLN A 551 -14.46 -28.74 20.94
CA GLN A 551 -13.54 -28.01 20.09
C GLN A 551 -14.25 -27.65 18.78
N SER A 552 -14.71 -26.40 18.72
CA SER A 552 -15.58 -25.90 17.64
C SER A 552 -14.80 -25.15 16.54
N ALA A 553 -13.56 -24.73 16.81
CA ALA A 553 -12.78 -23.94 15.87
C ALA A 553 -12.16 -24.83 14.78
N PHE A 554 -12.09 -24.32 13.54
CA PHE A 554 -11.39 -24.92 12.40
C PHE A 554 -11.88 -26.31 11.94
N ILE A 555 -13.05 -26.75 12.40
CA ILE A 555 -13.73 -27.96 11.91
C ILE A 555 -14.95 -27.51 11.12
N HIS A 556 -15.06 -27.99 9.88
CA HIS A 556 -16.19 -27.67 9.02
C HIS A 556 -17.51 -28.07 9.70
N SER A 557 -18.57 -27.28 9.53
CA SER A 557 -19.89 -27.41 10.19
C SER A 557 -19.98 -27.09 11.69
N ARG A 558 -18.87 -26.92 12.43
CA ARG A 558 -18.92 -26.51 13.85
C ARG A 558 -18.88 -25.00 14.01
N LEU A 559 -19.56 -24.49 15.03
CA LEU A 559 -19.69 -23.05 15.23
C LEU A 559 -19.17 -22.64 16.62
N ILE A 560 -18.33 -21.61 16.68
CA ILE A 560 -17.70 -21.18 17.94
C ILE A 560 -18.71 -20.74 19.00
N HIS A 561 -19.90 -20.31 18.60
CA HIS A 561 -20.97 -19.96 19.51
C HIS A 561 -21.57 -21.16 20.26
N GLU A 562 -21.41 -22.38 19.75
CA GLU A 562 -21.89 -23.60 20.41
C GLU A 562 -21.13 -23.82 21.72
N ASN A 563 -19.83 -23.56 21.73
CA ASN A 563 -19.00 -23.59 22.95
C ASN A 563 -19.45 -22.56 23.97
N PHE A 564 -19.72 -21.31 23.54
CA PHE A 564 -20.21 -20.26 24.44
C PHE A 564 -21.55 -20.67 25.07
N ARG A 565 -22.47 -21.21 24.27
CA ARG A 565 -23.78 -21.68 24.74
C ARG A 565 -23.64 -22.87 25.69
N ALA A 566 -22.73 -23.80 25.41
CA ALA A 566 -22.45 -24.93 26.29
C ALA A 566 -21.95 -24.47 27.67
N VAL A 567 -20.98 -23.54 27.71
CA VAL A 567 -20.49 -22.96 28.97
C VAL A 567 -21.62 -22.25 29.74
N GLN A 568 -22.45 -21.46 29.04
CA GLN A 568 -23.57 -20.75 29.66
C GLN A 568 -24.62 -21.71 30.25
N LEU A 569 -24.94 -22.80 29.54
CA LEU A 569 -25.88 -23.81 30.02
C LEU A 569 -25.31 -24.61 31.20
N THR A 570 -24.03 -24.98 31.16
CA THR A 570 -23.36 -25.64 32.28
C THR A 570 -23.33 -24.75 33.52
N ALA A 571 -23.03 -23.46 33.36
CA ALA A 571 -23.07 -22.50 34.48
C ALA A 571 -24.48 -22.40 35.08
N LYS A 572 -25.54 -22.40 34.26
CA LYS A 572 -26.94 -22.45 34.73
C LYS A 572 -27.36 -23.79 35.36
N LEU A 573 -26.64 -24.87 35.10
CA LEU A 573 -26.93 -26.19 35.69
C LEU A 573 -26.24 -26.34 37.06
N LEU A 574 -25.09 -25.69 37.23
CA LEU A 574 -24.28 -25.70 38.46
C LEU A 574 -24.73 -24.65 39.49
N HIS A 575 -25.57 -23.71 39.10
CA HIS A 575 -26.23 -22.70 39.93
C HIS A 575 -27.74 -22.95 39.95
#